data_AF-A0A1R4EF94-F1
#
_entry.id   AF-A0A1R4EF94-F1
#
_cell.length_a   1.000
_cell.length_b   1.000
_cell.length_c   1.000
_cell.angle_alpha   90.00
_cell.angle_beta   90.00
_cell.angle_gamma   90.00
#
_symmetry.space_group_name_H-M   'P 1'
#
loop_
_entity.id
_entity.type
_entity.pdbx_description
1 polymer ?
#
loop_
_entity_poly.entity_id
_entity_poly.type
_entity_poly.pdbx_seq_one_letter_code
_entity_poly.pdbx_strand_id
1 'polypeptide(L)'
;MGVSISDLHKTIDSLFPDLNSIDSEGTQRACVNRKYYATYHHLLEVLNNHFSYDLSNEGRFGNTGHHKRVVLAFEDVYMTTGSKNAQQLYLKIQNFISKRHKADYYLDSDFDEFDYKQSIKFANDIPDLANKLVEELKNKRA
;
A
#
# COMPACT_ATOMS: atom_id res chain seq x y z
N MET A 1 1.44 20.79 10.12
CA MET A 1 1.53 19.61 11.01
C MET A 1 0.84 18.47 10.29
N GLY A 2 1.60 17.49 9.79
CA GLY A 2 1.02 16.31 9.14
C GLY A 2 0.64 15.27 10.19
N VAL A 3 -0.45 14.54 9.97
CA VAL A 3 -0.81 13.36 10.77
C VAL A 3 0.29 12.31 10.57
N SER A 4 0.84 11.77 11.66
CA SER A 4 1.86 10.71 11.54
C SER A 4 1.23 9.42 11.03
N ILE A 5 2.02 8.56 10.38
CA ILE A 5 1.54 7.23 9.95
C ILE A 5 1.03 6.43 11.16
N SER A 6 1.68 6.56 12.31
CA SER A 6 1.21 5.91 13.54
C SER A 6 -0.17 6.40 13.99
N ASP A 7 -0.47 7.69 13.84
CA ASP A 7 -1.79 8.24 14.17
C ASP A 7 -2.86 7.79 13.18
N LEU A 8 -2.50 7.64 11.89
CA LEU A 8 -3.38 7.04 10.89
C LEU A 8 -3.75 5.60 11.27
N HIS A 9 -2.76 4.77 11.61
CA HIS A 9 -3.01 3.39 12.03
C HIS A 9 -3.88 3.31 13.30
N LYS A 10 -3.57 4.10 14.34
CA LYS A 10 -4.38 4.15 15.58
C LYS A 10 -5.84 4.55 15.31
N THR A 11 -6.04 5.54 14.43
CA THR A 11 -7.39 5.98 14.07
C THR A 11 -8.17 4.86 13.38
N ILE A 12 -7.52 4.13 12.48
CA ILE A 12 -8.15 2.99 11.79
C ILE A 12 -8.49 1.88 12.77
N ASP A 13 -7.58 1.53 13.66
CA ASP A 13 -7.81 0.46 14.64
C ASP A 13 -8.90 0.86 15.65
N SER A 14 -9.05 2.14 15.97
CA SER A 14 -10.18 2.64 16.76
C SER A 14 -11.52 2.59 16.01
N LEU A 15 -11.53 2.80 14.69
CA LEU A 15 -12.73 2.75 13.87
C LEU A 15 -13.16 1.30 13.56
N PHE A 16 -12.20 0.38 13.50
CA PHE A 16 -12.40 -1.02 13.15
C PHE A 16 -11.66 -1.93 14.16
N PRO A 17 -12.11 -1.98 15.41
CA PRO A 17 -11.40 -2.67 16.49
C PRO A 17 -11.36 -4.19 16.32
N ASP A 18 -12.35 -4.76 15.65
CA ASP A 18 -12.38 -6.18 15.30
C ASP A 18 -12.73 -6.34 13.82
N LEU A 19 -11.71 -6.68 13.02
CA LEU A 19 -11.84 -6.84 11.58
C LEU A 19 -12.69 -8.05 11.18
N ASN A 20 -12.88 -9.02 12.08
CA ASN A 20 -13.63 -10.25 11.79
C ASN A 20 -15.13 -10.11 12.07
N SER A 21 -15.56 -9.10 12.81
CA SER A 21 -16.98 -8.83 13.09
C SER A 21 -17.62 -7.80 12.15
N ILE A 22 -16.91 -7.40 11.08
CA ILE A 22 -17.43 -6.47 10.09
C ILE A 22 -18.26 -7.23 9.06
N ASP A 23 -19.56 -7.29 9.29
CA ASP A 23 -20.50 -8.01 8.39
C ASP A 23 -21.06 -7.13 7.26
N SER A 24 -21.07 -5.80 7.46
CA SER A 24 -21.60 -4.87 6.46
C SER A 24 -20.58 -4.59 5.36
N GLU A 25 -20.94 -4.85 4.10
CA GLU A 25 -20.13 -4.54 2.93
C GLU A 25 -19.69 -3.06 2.90
N GLY A 26 -20.59 -2.13 3.21
CA GLY A 26 -20.25 -0.70 3.25
C GLY A 26 -19.14 -0.39 4.26
N THR A 27 -19.17 -1.05 5.42
CA THR A 27 -18.13 -0.93 6.44
C THR A 27 -16.83 -1.63 6.01
N GLN A 28 -16.90 -2.79 5.36
CA GLN A 28 -15.74 -3.47 4.80
C GLN A 28 -15.01 -2.60 3.76
N ARG A 29 -15.75 -2.00 2.82
CA ARG A 29 -15.21 -1.06 1.83
C ARG A 29 -14.54 0.14 2.48
N ALA A 30 -15.21 0.73 3.48
CA ALA A 30 -14.68 1.86 4.24
C ALA A 30 -13.39 1.53 5.02
N CYS A 31 -13.30 0.30 5.56
CA CYS A 31 -12.11 -0.23 6.22
C CYS A 31 -10.96 -0.40 5.22
N VAL A 32 -11.21 -1.07 4.09
CA VAL A 32 -10.22 -1.32 3.03
C VAL A 32 -9.64 -0.02 2.49
N ASN A 33 -10.49 0.98 2.24
CA ASN A 33 -10.03 2.28 1.75
C ASN A 33 -9.05 2.95 2.74
N ARG A 34 -9.41 2.97 4.03
CA ARG A 34 -8.55 3.57 5.06
C ARG A 34 -7.25 2.80 5.28
N LYS A 35 -7.31 1.47 5.39
CA LYS A 35 -6.11 0.61 5.49
C LYS A 35 -5.19 0.82 4.27
N TYR A 36 -5.75 0.92 3.06
CA TYR A 36 -4.96 1.22 1.86
C TYR A 36 -4.21 2.55 1.97
N TYR A 37 -4.86 3.64 2.41
CA TYR A 37 -4.17 4.93 2.54
C TYR A 37 -3.07 4.91 3.60
N ALA A 38 -3.28 4.23 4.72
CA ALA A 38 -2.22 4.06 5.73
C ALA A 38 -1.01 3.31 5.14
N THR A 39 -1.26 2.19 4.44
CA THR A 39 -0.21 1.45 3.72
C THR A 39 0.48 2.32 2.65
N TYR A 40 -0.27 3.10 1.88
CA TYR A 40 0.27 4.00 0.87
C TYR A 40 1.20 5.06 1.46
N HIS A 41 0.82 5.68 2.58
CA HIS A 41 1.68 6.65 3.26
C HIS A 41 2.95 6.02 3.84
N HIS A 42 2.86 4.80 4.37
CA HIS A 42 4.04 4.04 4.79
C HIS A 42 5.00 3.79 3.62
N LEU A 43 4.48 3.41 2.45
CA LEU A 43 5.29 3.20 1.25
C LEU A 43 5.95 4.49 0.74
N LEU A 44 5.24 5.63 0.81
CA LEU A 44 5.81 6.93 0.49
C LEU A 44 6.97 7.27 1.42
N GLU A 45 6.82 7.05 2.73
CA GLU A 45 7.89 7.27 3.69
C GLU A 45 9.12 6.40 3.37
N VAL A 46 8.92 5.12 3.06
CA VAL A 46 10.01 4.21 2.65
C VAL A 46 10.73 4.73 1.40
N LEU A 47 10.00 5.14 0.37
CA LEU A 47 10.60 5.68 -0.86
C LEU A 47 11.38 6.98 -0.59
N ASN A 48 10.82 7.89 0.20
CA ASN A 48 11.45 9.17 0.53
C ASN A 48 12.71 8.99 1.36
N ASN A 49 12.72 8.05 2.31
CA ASN A 49 13.82 7.87 3.25
C ASN A 49 14.96 6.99 2.70
N HIS A 50 14.67 6.10 1.74
CA HIS A 50 15.62 5.06 1.34
C HIS A 50 15.93 4.99 -0.16
N PHE A 51 15.08 5.53 -1.03
CA PHE A 51 15.19 5.33 -2.49
C PHE A 51 15.24 6.63 -3.30
N SER A 52 14.89 7.78 -2.73
CA SER A 52 15.03 9.11 -3.34
C SER A 52 14.36 9.24 -4.72
N TYR A 53 13.17 8.65 -4.90
CA TYR A 53 12.40 8.79 -6.14
C TYR A 53 11.68 10.14 -6.21
N ASP A 54 11.74 10.80 -7.37
CA ASP A 54 10.88 11.93 -7.70
C ASP A 54 9.50 11.42 -8.18
N LEU A 55 8.50 11.54 -7.32
CA LEU A 55 7.11 11.12 -7.55
C LEU A 55 6.19 12.27 -8.02
N SER A 56 6.75 13.43 -8.37
CA SER A 56 6.01 14.56 -8.93
C SER A 56 5.44 14.26 -10.32
N ASN A 57 4.64 15.19 -10.87
CA ASN A 57 4.10 15.03 -12.23
C ASN A 57 5.18 15.19 -13.30
N GLU A 58 6.22 15.96 -12.99
CA GLU A 58 7.37 16.28 -13.83
C GLU A 58 8.52 15.27 -13.64
N GLY A 59 8.42 14.43 -12.60
CA GLY A 59 9.42 13.44 -12.24
C GLY A 59 9.49 12.22 -13.16
N ARG A 60 10.25 11.21 -12.73
CA ARG A 60 10.64 10.03 -13.52
C ARG A 60 9.48 9.30 -14.18
N PHE A 61 8.29 9.33 -13.58
CA PHE A 61 7.12 8.56 -14.01
C PHE A 61 6.04 9.42 -14.70
N GLY A 62 6.29 10.72 -14.92
CA GLY A 62 5.37 11.63 -15.60
C GLY A 62 3.98 11.69 -14.97
N ASN A 63 2.97 12.07 -15.77
CA ASN A 63 1.57 12.19 -15.32
C ASN A 63 0.80 10.85 -15.31
N THR A 64 1.29 9.86 -14.54
CA THR A 64 0.70 8.51 -14.44
C THR A 64 -0.24 8.31 -13.24
N GLY A 65 -0.41 9.33 -12.40
CA GLY A 65 -1.24 9.31 -11.20
C GLY A 65 -0.49 8.85 -9.94
N HIS A 66 -0.75 9.52 -8.81
CA HIS A 66 0.03 9.42 -7.56
C HIS A 66 0.21 7.98 -7.05
N HIS A 67 -0.87 7.19 -6.97
CA HIS A 67 -0.81 5.81 -6.50
C HIS A 67 -0.03 4.89 -7.44
N LYS A 68 -0.17 5.12 -8.75
CA LYS A 68 0.53 4.32 -9.76
C LYS A 68 2.04 4.59 -9.74
N ARG A 69 2.47 5.82 -9.45
CA ARG A 69 3.91 6.14 -9.31
C ARG A 69 4.58 5.35 -8.20
N VAL A 70 3.90 5.10 -7.08
CA VAL A 70 4.44 4.25 -6.00
C VAL A 70 4.64 2.81 -6.49
N VAL A 71 3.70 2.26 -7.28
CA VAL A 71 3.88 0.93 -7.90
C VAL A 71 5.09 0.93 -8.83
N LEU A 72 5.17 1.90 -9.72
CA LEU A 72 6.27 2.02 -10.70
C LEU A 72 7.63 2.21 -10.03
N ALA A 73 7.68 2.91 -8.89
CA ALA A 73 8.90 3.04 -8.10
C ALA A 73 9.39 1.69 -7.58
N PHE A 74 8.52 0.86 -6.99
CA PHE A 74 8.93 -0.46 -6.51
C PHE A 74 9.19 -1.46 -7.64
N GLU A 75 8.52 -1.32 -8.78
CA GLU A 75 8.86 -2.05 -10.00
C GLU A 75 10.27 -1.68 -10.48
N ASP A 76 10.62 -0.40 -10.52
CA ASP A 76 11.96 0.07 -10.89
C ASP A 76 13.03 -0.41 -9.89
N VAL A 77 12.72 -0.43 -8.58
CA VAL A 77 13.60 -1.04 -7.56
C VAL A 77 13.84 -2.52 -7.86
N TYR A 78 12.79 -3.27 -8.25
CA TYR A 78 12.97 -4.67 -8.65
C TYR A 78 13.86 -4.79 -9.90
N MET A 79 13.58 -4.00 -10.94
CA MET A 79 14.33 -4.05 -12.19
C MET A 79 15.82 -3.70 -12.01
N THR A 80 16.14 -2.83 -11.05
CA THR A 80 17.51 -2.41 -10.76
C THR A 80 18.26 -3.31 -9.79
N THR A 81 17.56 -3.96 -8.85
CA THR A 81 18.20 -4.74 -7.78
C THR A 81 18.02 -6.26 -7.92
N GLY A 82 17.05 -6.71 -8.72
CA GLY A 82 16.63 -8.11 -8.79
C GLY A 82 16.04 -8.67 -7.49
N SER A 83 15.70 -7.82 -6.51
CA SER A 83 15.17 -8.30 -5.22
C SER A 83 13.80 -8.94 -5.37
N LYS A 84 13.66 -10.18 -4.91
CA LYS A 84 12.36 -10.88 -4.84
C LYS A 84 11.38 -10.17 -3.90
N ASN A 85 11.87 -9.49 -2.86
CA ASN A 85 11.03 -8.71 -1.97
C ASN A 85 10.44 -7.51 -2.71
N ALA A 86 11.23 -6.80 -3.52
CA ALA A 86 10.73 -5.72 -4.38
C ALA A 86 9.69 -6.24 -5.39
N GLN A 87 9.95 -7.41 -5.99
CA GLN A 87 9.01 -8.04 -6.91
C GLN A 87 7.65 -8.34 -6.25
N GLN A 88 7.68 -9.01 -5.10
CA GLN A 88 6.46 -9.33 -4.36
C GLN A 88 5.73 -8.06 -3.92
N LEU A 89 6.47 -7.03 -3.54
CA LEU A 89 5.94 -5.77 -3.06
C LEU A 89 5.15 -5.05 -4.17
N TYR A 90 5.73 -4.81 -5.34
CA TYR A 90 5.01 -4.07 -6.39
C TYR A 90 3.77 -4.83 -6.88
N LEU A 91 3.83 -6.15 -6.99
CA LEU A 91 2.69 -6.99 -7.36
C LEU A 91 1.56 -6.92 -6.31
N LYS A 92 1.90 -6.97 -5.01
CA LYS A 92 0.91 -6.84 -3.94
C LYS A 92 0.29 -5.44 -3.92
N ILE A 93 1.09 -4.37 -4.10
CA ILE A 93 0.57 -2.99 -4.14
C ILE A 93 -0.39 -2.83 -5.32
N GLN A 94 -0.03 -3.30 -6.51
CA GLN A 94 -0.89 -3.23 -7.69
C GLN A 94 -2.23 -3.93 -7.49
N ASN A 95 -2.21 -5.12 -6.88
CA ASN A 95 -3.42 -5.85 -6.52
C ASN A 95 -4.25 -5.11 -5.46
N PHE A 96 -3.61 -4.52 -4.45
CA PHE A 96 -4.29 -3.80 -3.39
C PHE A 96 -4.95 -2.51 -3.89
N ILE A 97 -4.29 -1.77 -4.79
CA ILE A 97 -4.89 -0.61 -5.46
C ILE A 97 -6.17 -1.00 -6.19
N SER A 98 -6.13 -2.12 -6.91
CA SER A 98 -7.29 -2.60 -7.67
C SER A 98 -8.47 -2.93 -6.76
N LYS A 99 -8.22 -3.56 -5.60
CA LYS A 99 -9.25 -3.80 -4.58
C LYS A 99 -9.77 -2.52 -3.94
N ARG A 100 -8.89 -1.55 -3.64
CA ARG A 100 -9.32 -0.24 -3.14
C ARG A 100 -10.19 0.49 -4.15
N HIS A 101 -9.80 0.52 -5.43
CA HIS A 101 -10.60 1.13 -6.49
C HIS A 101 -11.98 0.48 -6.61
N LYS A 102 -12.06 -0.86 -6.52
CA LYS A 102 -13.34 -1.57 -6.48
C LYS A 102 -14.17 -1.14 -5.27
N ALA A 103 -13.56 -1.10 -4.09
CA ALA A 103 -14.23 -0.69 -2.85
C ALA A 103 -14.79 0.73 -2.91
N ASP A 104 -14.06 1.67 -3.51
CA ASP A 104 -14.33 3.12 -3.50
C ASP A 104 -15.24 3.59 -4.65
N TYR A 105 -15.10 3.00 -5.84
CA TYR A 105 -15.72 3.52 -7.06
C TYR A 105 -16.70 2.57 -7.73
N TYR A 106 -16.61 1.25 -7.52
CA TYR A 106 -17.51 0.28 -8.13
C TYR A 106 -18.63 -0.06 -7.14
N LEU A 107 -19.52 0.91 -6.93
CA LEU A 107 -20.64 0.80 -5.99
C LEU A 107 -21.72 -0.19 -6.47
N ASP A 108 -21.84 -0.36 -7.79
CA ASP A 108 -22.80 -1.29 -8.41
C ASP A 108 -22.26 -2.72 -8.57
N SER A 109 -21.02 -3.00 -8.12
CA SER A 109 -20.39 -4.32 -8.22
C SER A 109 -20.16 -4.90 -6.84
N ASP A 110 -20.51 -6.16 -6.62
CA ASP A 110 -20.34 -6.82 -5.32
C ASP A 110 -18.88 -6.77 -4.84
N PHE A 111 -18.67 -6.34 -3.59
CA PHE A 111 -17.40 -6.46 -2.88
C PHE A 111 -17.52 -7.58 -1.86
N ASP A 112 -16.93 -8.73 -2.20
CA ASP A 112 -17.14 -9.94 -1.44
C ASP A 112 -16.17 -10.08 -0.24
N GLU A 113 -16.46 -11.06 0.60
CA GLU A 113 -15.63 -11.38 1.76
C GLU A 113 -14.19 -11.75 1.37
N PHE A 114 -13.98 -12.30 0.17
CA PHE A 114 -12.65 -12.64 -0.34
C PHE A 114 -11.84 -11.37 -0.63
N ASP A 115 -12.44 -10.39 -1.32
CA ASP A 115 -11.84 -9.08 -1.60
C ASP A 115 -11.49 -8.36 -0.30
N TYR A 116 -12.38 -8.41 0.68
CA TYR A 116 -12.14 -7.85 2.02
C TYR A 116 -10.95 -8.53 2.70
N LYS A 117 -10.99 -9.86 2.90
CA LYS A 117 -9.92 -10.61 3.59
C LYS A 117 -8.57 -10.48 2.90
N GLN A 118 -8.54 -10.50 1.57
CA GLN A 118 -7.32 -10.32 0.80
C GLN A 118 -6.75 -8.90 0.99
N SER A 119 -7.61 -7.88 1.01
CA SER A 119 -7.21 -6.50 1.25
C SER A 119 -6.62 -6.30 2.65
N ILE A 120 -7.22 -6.90 3.68
CA ILE A 120 -6.67 -6.89 5.04
C ILE A 120 -5.30 -7.57 5.09
N LYS A 121 -5.15 -8.71 4.41
CA LYS A 121 -3.84 -9.39 4.31
C LYS A 121 -2.79 -8.49 3.64
N PHE A 122 -3.14 -7.80 2.56
CA PHE A 122 -2.22 -6.85 1.92
C PHE A 122 -1.85 -5.69 2.83
N ALA A 123 -2.79 -5.13 3.57
CA ALA A 123 -2.54 -4.03 4.49
C ALA A 123 -1.51 -4.38 5.58
N ASN A 124 -1.49 -5.65 6.02
CA ASN A 124 -0.54 -6.16 7.00
C ASN A 124 0.81 -6.55 6.37
N ASP A 125 0.78 -7.27 5.23
CA ASP A 125 1.98 -7.84 4.62
C ASP A 125 2.88 -6.77 3.95
N ILE A 126 2.29 -5.74 3.35
CA ILE A 126 3.01 -4.77 2.50
C ILE A 126 4.01 -3.93 3.31
N PRO A 127 3.66 -3.35 4.48
CA PRO A 127 4.62 -2.63 5.33
C PRO A 127 5.81 -3.51 5.74
N ASP A 128 5.55 -4.74 6.18
CA ASP A 128 6.59 -5.67 6.58
C ASP A 128 7.54 -6.02 5.41
N LEU A 129 6.99 -6.23 4.21
CA LEU A 129 7.79 -6.48 3.02
C LEU A 129 8.64 -5.27 2.62
N ALA A 130 8.10 -4.05 2.74
CA ALA A 130 8.83 -2.82 2.47
C ALA A 130 10.03 -2.66 3.42
N ASN A 131 9.82 -2.90 4.72
CA ASN A 131 10.90 -2.86 5.72
C ASN A 131 11.96 -3.96 5.45
N LYS A 132 11.54 -5.19 5.14
CA LYS A 132 12.47 -6.29 4.79
C LYS A 132 13.29 -5.97 3.54
N LEU A 133 12.70 -5.33 2.53
CA LEU A 133 13.41 -4.89 1.33
C LEU A 133 14.50 -3.86 1.69
N VAL A 134 14.18 -2.88 2.53
CA VAL A 134 15.15 -1.88 2.98
C VAL A 134 16.33 -2.54 3.69
N GLU A 135 16.07 -3.47 4.60
CA GLU A 135 17.13 -4.19 5.33
C GLU A 135 17.97 -5.09 4.41
N GLU A 136 17.33 -5.79 3.47
CA GLU A 136 18.03 -6.59 2.45
C GLU A 136 19.02 -5.74 1.64
N LEU A 137 18.59 -4.56 1.18
CA LEU A 137 19.41 -3.70 0.34
C LEU A 137 20.51 -2.97 1.12
N LYS A 138 20.31 -2.70 2.41
CA LYS A 138 21.37 -2.20 3.29
C LYS A 138 22.48 -3.25 3.45
N ASN A 139 22.11 -4.51 3.72
CA ASN A 139 23.07 -5.59 3.94
C ASN A 139 23.87 -5.96 2.68
N LYS A 140 23.33 -5.72 1.48
CA LYS A 140 24.07 -5.92 0.22
C LYS A 140 25.07 -4.79 -0.10
N ARG A 141 24.96 -3.63 0.56
CA ARG A 141 25.82 -2.46 0.37
C ARG A 141 26.93 -2.36 1.42
N ALA A 142 26.84 -3.12 2.51
CA ALA A 142 27.87 -3.25 3.54
C ALA A 142 28.89 -4.33 3.15
#